data_AF-A0A7J5QTW4-F1
#
_entry.id   AF-A0A7J5QTW4-F1
#
_cell.length_a   1.000
_cell.length_b   1.000
_cell.length_c   1.000
_cell.angle_alpha   90.00
_cell.angle_beta   90.00
_cell.angle_gamma   90.00
#
_symmetry.space_group_name_H-M   'P 1'
#
loop_
_entity.id
_entity.type
_entity.pdbx_description
1 polymer ?
#
loop_
_entity_poly.entity_id
_entity_poly.type
_entity_poly.pdbx_seq_one_letter_code
_entity_poly.pdbx_strand_id
1 'polypeptide(L)'
;MVSRDTVSVKLYFQQGYDTLSSSFRDNGIRFDSLLHHTRLFNKESEHRLRQVCIVSGASPEGGTEINRYLSDRRGIAARAYLKEKLALDTCFFKMESRGVDWIGLAGQIAMSDMPHRTEALDILYNTPEWVIRDGAIVDSRKKRLQRLYGGRVWRYMEKFFFPELRRTKILFVYEPCSVGILKPGMAIPIYRSLFNDSTGSISTPLSIPLQPVEPIGGRSIYIGLKTNLLYCVALVPNLGMEFYLGKGWSAGGSWMYAWWKNDQRHHYWRIYGGELFFRKYFGSRANQKPLTGHHLGIYSQGFTYDFETGSRGYIGGIPGGTLWDKMNYTVGVEYGYSLSIGRRLNLDFVIGAGYWGGEFQKYYPENKYYVWKETGRRHWFGPTKAEVSLVWLVGKGYFNEKGGRK
;
A
#
# COMPACT_ATOMS: atom_id res chain seq x y z
N MET A 1 9.16 -18.01 -12.60
CA MET A 1 9.70 -16.63 -12.58
C MET A 1 9.78 -16.19 -11.11
N VAL A 2 11.00 -16.29 -10.55
CA VAL A 2 11.51 -15.83 -9.24
C VAL A 2 10.49 -15.72 -8.08
N SER A 3 10.34 -16.81 -7.32
CA SER A 3 9.79 -16.75 -5.96
C SER A 3 10.77 -15.96 -5.09
N ARG A 4 10.37 -14.77 -4.62
CA ARG A 4 11.13 -14.01 -3.62
C ARG A 4 10.61 -14.37 -2.25
N ASP A 5 11.13 -15.44 -1.67
CA ASP A 5 10.93 -15.68 -0.25
C ASP A 5 11.51 -14.47 0.50
N THR A 6 10.67 -13.78 1.26
CA THR A 6 11.06 -12.56 1.98
C THR A 6 11.01 -12.82 3.46
N VAL A 7 12.17 -12.95 4.10
CA VAL A 7 12.29 -13.05 5.56
C VAL A 7 12.44 -11.65 6.12
N SER A 8 11.66 -11.29 7.14
CA SER A 8 11.75 -9.98 7.78
C SER A 8 11.93 -10.08 9.28
N VAL A 9 12.81 -9.26 9.85
CA VAL A 9 12.98 -9.10 11.30
C VAL A 9 12.89 -7.62 11.68
N LYS A 10 12.50 -7.34 12.92
CA LYS A 10 12.49 -5.99 13.50
C LYS A 10 13.47 -5.96 14.68
N LEU A 11 14.32 -4.94 14.70
CA LEU A 11 15.23 -4.66 15.81
C LEU A 11 14.84 -3.33 16.44
N TYR A 12 14.71 -3.29 17.76
CA TYR A 12 14.24 -2.12 18.49
C TYR A 12 15.38 -1.37 19.16
N PHE A 13 15.20 -0.07 19.35
CA PHE A 13 16.19 0.81 19.97
C PHE A 13 15.56 1.58 21.11
N GLN A 14 16.37 1.86 22.13
CA GLN A 14 15.97 2.76 23.21
C GLN A 14 15.78 4.19 22.70
N GLN A 15 15.04 4.99 23.46
CA GLN A 15 14.85 6.41 23.14
C GLN A 15 16.20 7.15 23.15
N GLY A 16 16.50 7.89 22.08
CA GLY A 16 17.75 8.65 22.01
C GLY A 16 19.02 7.84 21.72
N TYR A 17 18.94 6.50 21.62
CA TYR A 17 20.08 5.65 21.31
C TYR A 17 20.03 5.09 19.89
N ASP A 18 21.20 4.92 19.28
CA ASP A 18 21.45 4.28 18.00
C ASP A 18 22.19 2.94 18.13
N THR A 19 22.70 2.61 19.31
CA THR A 19 23.36 1.34 19.62
C THR A 19 22.36 0.19 19.64
N LEU A 20 22.65 -0.87 18.88
CA LEU A 20 21.88 -2.11 18.90
C LEU A 20 22.27 -2.94 20.13
N SER A 21 21.39 -2.95 21.14
CA SER A 21 21.54 -3.82 22.32
C SER A 21 20.80 -5.14 22.11
N SER A 22 21.47 -6.27 22.36
CA SER A 22 20.89 -7.61 22.26
C SER A 22 19.86 -7.90 23.36
N SER A 23 20.05 -7.35 24.57
CA SER A 23 19.14 -7.55 25.70
C SER A 23 17.89 -6.68 25.63
N PHE A 24 17.90 -5.62 24.82
CA PHE A 24 16.75 -4.75 24.69
C PHE A 24 15.67 -5.37 23.80
N ARG A 25 14.47 -5.59 24.36
CA ARG A 25 13.30 -6.13 23.66
C ARG A 25 13.68 -7.32 22.77
N ASP A 26 14.32 -8.31 23.38
CA ASP A 26 14.79 -9.59 22.79
C ASP A 26 15.42 -9.48 21.40
N ASN A 27 16.13 -8.38 21.14
CA ASN A 27 16.85 -8.20 19.88
C ASN A 27 17.83 -9.35 19.63
N GLY A 28 18.49 -9.87 20.67
CA GLY A 28 19.37 -11.03 20.59
C GLY A 28 18.66 -12.25 20.02
N ILE A 29 17.55 -12.66 20.65
CA ILE A 29 16.74 -13.80 20.20
C ILE A 29 16.24 -13.61 18.77
N ARG A 30 15.72 -12.41 18.46
CA ARG A 30 15.23 -12.06 17.12
C ARG A 30 16.33 -12.17 16.07
N PHE A 31 17.54 -11.75 16.41
CA PHE A 31 18.69 -11.78 15.52
C PHE A 31 19.26 -13.19 15.36
N ASP A 32 19.40 -13.94 16.45
CA ASP A 32 19.87 -15.32 16.41
C ASP A 32 18.93 -16.20 15.59
N SER A 33 17.62 -16.01 15.73
CA SER A 33 16.63 -16.66 14.87
C SER A 33 16.79 -16.30 13.40
N LEU A 34 17.01 -15.01 13.08
CA LEU A 34 17.28 -14.57 11.71
C LEU A 34 18.55 -15.23 11.15
N LEU A 35 19.65 -15.21 11.92
CA LEU A 35 20.93 -15.80 11.53
C LEU A 35 20.80 -17.30 11.26
N HIS A 36 20.17 -18.01 12.19
CA HIS A 36 19.95 -19.44 12.10
C HIS A 36 19.15 -19.79 10.83
N HIS A 37 18.00 -19.15 10.62
CA HIS A 37 17.18 -19.38 9.44
C HIS A 37 17.90 -19.00 8.15
N THR A 38 18.68 -17.92 8.14
CA THR A 38 19.41 -17.48 6.95
C THR A 38 20.52 -18.45 6.57
N ARG A 39 21.24 -18.98 7.56
CA ARG A 39 22.29 -19.98 7.34
C ARG A 39 21.69 -21.31 6.87
N LEU A 40 20.61 -21.77 7.51
CA LEU A 40 19.89 -22.97 7.07
C LEU A 40 19.36 -22.82 5.65
N PHE A 41 18.67 -21.72 5.37
CA PHE A 41 18.11 -21.46 4.04
C PHE A 41 19.21 -21.35 2.98
N ASN A 42 20.33 -20.69 3.26
CA ASN A 42 21.46 -20.65 2.33
C ASN A 42 22.12 -22.03 2.10
N LYS A 43 21.99 -22.98 3.04
CA LYS A 43 22.56 -24.33 2.92
C LYS A 43 21.62 -25.30 2.19
N GLU A 44 20.32 -25.18 2.42
CA GLU A 44 19.31 -26.16 1.96
C GLU A 44 18.52 -25.69 0.72
N SER A 45 18.59 -24.41 0.38
CA SER A 45 17.77 -23.82 -0.68
C SER A 45 18.52 -23.69 -2.00
N GLU A 46 17.84 -24.03 -3.09
CA GLU A 46 18.15 -23.64 -4.47
C GLU A 46 18.01 -22.11 -4.70
N HIS A 47 17.97 -21.28 -3.65
CA HIS A 47 17.80 -19.84 -3.75
C HIS A 47 18.97 -19.12 -3.10
N ARG A 48 19.55 -18.17 -3.83
CA ARG A 48 20.64 -17.32 -3.35
C ARG A 48 20.08 -16.01 -2.79
N LEU A 49 20.58 -15.59 -1.63
CA LEU A 49 20.31 -14.25 -1.12
C LEU A 49 20.87 -13.21 -2.12
N ARG A 50 19.99 -12.37 -2.67
CA ARG A 50 20.40 -11.32 -3.62
C ARG A 50 20.53 -9.97 -2.95
N GLN A 51 19.58 -9.64 -2.09
CA GLN A 51 19.45 -8.30 -1.56
C GLN A 51 19.00 -8.31 -0.10
N VAL A 52 19.58 -7.41 0.68
CA VAL A 52 19.18 -7.09 2.04
C VAL A 52 18.69 -5.65 2.06
N CYS A 53 17.40 -5.46 2.35
CA CYS A 53 16.79 -4.16 2.53
C CYS A 53 16.70 -3.82 4.02
N ILE A 54 17.24 -2.68 4.42
CA ILE A 54 17.26 -2.20 5.81
C ILE A 54 16.48 -0.88 5.84
N VAL A 55 15.36 -0.86 6.55
CA VAL A 55 14.52 0.33 6.71
C VAL A 55 14.53 0.74 8.17
N SER A 56 15.11 1.89 8.48
CA SER A 56 15.21 2.42 9.84
C SER A 56 14.29 3.62 10.05
N GLY A 57 13.87 3.81 11.31
CA GLY A 57 13.03 4.92 11.71
C GLY A 57 13.27 5.37 13.15
N ALA A 58 12.87 6.60 13.42
CA ALA A 58 12.77 7.20 14.73
C ALA A 58 11.33 7.60 15.03
N SER A 59 11.01 7.70 16.32
CA SER A 59 9.76 8.30 16.77
C SER A 59 9.81 9.83 16.58
N PRO A 60 8.66 10.53 16.55
CA PRO A 60 8.62 11.99 16.38
C PRO A 60 9.17 12.84 17.55
N GLU A 61 9.64 12.22 18.63
CA GLU A 61 10.19 12.90 19.80
C GLU A 61 11.53 13.57 19.49
N GLY A 62 11.88 14.67 20.17
CA GLY A 62 13.14 15.37 19.88
C GLY A 62 13.17 16.13 18.54
N GLY A 63 14.34 16.63 18.15
CA GLY A 63 14.50 17.43 16.93
C GLY A 63 14.50 16.59 15.66
N THR A 64 14.00 17.14 14.54
CA THR A 64 14.00 16.45 13.23
C THR A 64 15.41 16.00 12.82
N GLU A 65 16.41 16.85 13.02
CA GLU A 65 17.82 16.53 12.71
C GLU A 65 18.35 15.36 13.57
N ILE A 66 18.01 15.34 14.86
CA ILE A 66 18.36 14.25 15.77
C ILE A 66 17.68 12.95 15.34
N ASN A 67 16.41 13.00 14.96
CA ASN A 67 15.67 11.82 14.49
C ASN A 67 16.19 11.28 13.17
N ARG A 68 16.61 12.17 12.26
CA ARG A 68 17.30 11.79 11.02
C ARG A 68 18.61 11.07 11.33
N TYR A 69 19.44 11.67 12.18
CA TYR A 69 20.69 11.06 12.64
C TYR A 69 20.47 9.69 13.29
N LEU A 70 19.54 9.57 14.24
CA LEU A 70 19.24 8.31 14.91
C LEU A 70 18.75 7.25 13.93
N SER A 71 17.85 7.61 13.02
CA SER A 71 17.36 6.69 11.99
C SER A 71 18.51 6.21 11.09
N ASP A 72 19.38 7.10 10.62
CA ASP A 72 20.53 6.75 9.79
C ASP A 72 21.48 5.79 10.53
N ARG A 73 21.87 6.15 11.74
CA ARG A 73 22.81 5.37 12.56
C ARG A 73 22.28 3.99 12.91
N ARG A 74 21.00 3.85 13.23
CA ARG A 74 20.36 2.55 13.51
C ARG A 74 20.37 1.62 12.30
N GLY A 75 20.22 2.18 11.09
CA GLY A 75 20.37 1.43 9.84
C GLY A 75 21.80 0.95 9.63
N ILE A 76 22.78 1.84 9.87
CA ILE A 76 24.21 1.53 9.78
C ILE A 76 24.61 0.45 10.79
N ALA A 77 24.18 0.57 12.05
CA ALA A 77 24.48 -0.40 13.11
C ALA A 77 23.95 -1.80 12.75
N ALA A 78 22.70 -1.89 12.28
CA ALA A 78 22.11 -3.15 11.82
C ALA A 78 22.87 -3.74 10.61
N ARG A 79 23.30 -2.90 9.65
CA ARG A 79 24.08 -3.35 8.50
C ARG A 79 25.45 -3.89 8.91
N ALA A 80 26.15 -3.18 9.79
CA ALA A 80 27.47 -3.58 10.27
C ALA A 80 27.39 -4.94 10.98
N TYR A 81 26.41 -5.10 11.87
CA TYR A 81 26.15 -6.36 12.56
C TYR A 81 25.86 -7.50 11.57
N LEU A 82 25.00 -7.27 10.57
CA LEU A 82 24.68 -8.28 9.55
C LEU A 82 25.91 -8.74 8.76
N LYS A 83 26.76 -7.80 8.33
CA LYS A 83 27.99 -8.10 7.60
C LYS A 83 29.00 -8.89 8.43
N GLU A 84 29.08 -8.61 9.73
CA GLU A 84 29.96 -9.34 10.63
C GLU A 84 29.51 -10.80 10.83
N LYS A 85 28.21 -11.04 10.97
CA LYS A 85 27.68 -12.38 11.35
C LYS A 85 27.26 -13.26 10.18
N LEU A 86 26.96 -12.66 9.04
CA LEU A 86 26.67 -13.33 7.78
C LEU A 86 27.71 -12.83 6.79
N ALA A 87 28.59 -13.71 6.29
CA ALA A 87 29.57 -13.36 5.26
C ALA A 87 28.83 -13.00 3.94
N LEU A 88 28.30 -11.77 3.86
CA LEU A 88 27.37 -11.29 2.83
C LEU A 88 28.06 -10.46 1.75
N ASP A 89 29.31 -10.78 1.43
CA ASP A 89 30.18 -9.95 0.59
C ASP A 89 29.65 -9.78 -0.85
N THR A 90 28.80 -10.70 -1.29
CA THR A 90 28.19 -10.70 -2.64
C THR A 90 26.74 -10.18 -2.67
N CYS A 91 26.18 -9.75 -1.53
CA CYS A 91 24.79 -9.30 -1.42
C CYS A 91 24.66 -7.77 -1.54
N PHE A 92 23.62 -7.32 -2.26
CA PHE A 92 23.31 -5.90 -2.34
C PHE A 92 22.61 -5.41 -1.08
N PHE A 93 23.16 -4.39 -0.42
CA PHE A 93 22.49 -3.73 0.69
C PHE A 93 21.77 -2.48 0.19
N LYS A 94 20.45 -2.45 0.37
CA LYS A 94 19.64 -1.23 0.20
C LYS A 94 19.28 -0.71 1.58
N MET A 95 19.73 0.49 1.92
CA MET A 95 19.33 1.16 3.16
C MET A 95 18.36 2.30 2.85
N GLU A 96 17.32 2.42 3.65
CA GLU A 96 16.36 3.52 3.63
C GLU A 96 16.19 4.01 5.06
N SER A 97 16.53 5.28 5.29
CA SER A 97 16.30 5.95 6.56
C SER A 97 15.10 6.87 6.41
N ARG A 98 14.16 6.76 7.35
CA ARG A 98 12.93 7.57 7.34
C ARG A 98 13.04 8.86 8.14
N GLY A 99 14.11 9.03 8.91
CA GLY A 99 14.11 10.02 9.98
C GLY A 99 12.97 9.73 10.94
N VAL A 100 11.96 10.61 10.96
CA VAL A 100 10.71 10.32 11.68
C VAL A 100 9.82 9.38 10.85
N ASP A 101 9.49 8.19 11.39
CA ASP A 101 8.63 7.20 10.70
C ASP A 101 7.14 7.61 10.76
N TRP A 102 6.79 8.73 10.12
CA TRP A 102 5.41 9.24 10.04
C TRP A 102 4.44 8.22 9.43
N ILE A 103 4.90 7.46 8.43
CA ILE A 103 4.13 6.40 7.79
C ILE A 103 3.85 5.28 8.79
N GLY A 104 4.87 4.87 9.56
CA GLY A 104 4.72 3.88 10.62
C GLY A 104 3.75 4.32 11.72
N LEU A 105 3.82 5.60 12.11
CA LEU A 105 2.90 6.17 13.10
C LEU A 105 1.46 6.17 12.60
N ALA A 106 1.22 6.65 11.37
CA ALA A 106 -0.11 6.64 10.76
C ALA A 106 -0.69 5.22 10.69
N GLY A 107 0.13 4.23 10.32
CA GLY A 107 -0.29 2.83 10.29
C GLY A 107 -0.70 2.30 11.67
N GLN A 108 0.03 2.66 12.73
CA GLN A 108 -0.31 2.23 14.10
C GLN A 108 -1.59 2.87 14.61
N ILE A 109 -1.76 4.18 14.39
CA ILE A 109 -2.96 4.91 14.77
C ILE A 109 -4.17 4.35 14.02
N ALA A 110 -4.05 4.15 12.71
CA ALA A 110 -5.12 3.64 11.87
C ALA A 110 -5.62 2.25 12.32
N MET A 111 -4.74 1.41 12.87
CA MET A 111 -5.08 0.07 13.37
C MET A 111 -5.44 0.02 14.86
N SER A 112 -5.46 1.15 15.55
CA SER A 112 -5.76 1.23 16.99
C SER A 112 -7.15 1.78 17.28
N ASP A 113 -7.62 1.60 18.50
CA ASP A 113 -8.83 2.23 19.04
C ASP A 113 -8.48 3.48 19.89
N MET A 114 -7.39 4.18 19.58
CA MET A 114 -6.96 5.33 20.37
C MET A 114 -8.02 6.44 20.41
N PRO A 115 -8.17 7.15 21.55
CA PRO A 115 -8.98 8.36 21.59
C PRO A 115 -8.49 9.40 20.58
N HIS A 116 -9.42 10.09 19.92
CA HIS A 116 -9.13 11.13 18.92
C HIS A 116 -8.30 10.65 17.72
N ARG A 117 -8.48 9.37 17.35
CA ARG A 117 -7.83 8.73 16.21
C ARG A 117 -8.06 9.50 14.90
N THR A 118 -9.28 9.94 14.63
CA THR A 118 -9.64 10.59 13.36
C THR A 118 -8.90 11.91 13.20
N GLU A 119 -8.87 12.73 14.23
CA GLU A 119 -8.20 14.04 14.25
C GLU A 119 -6.67 13.88 14.19
N ALA A 120 -6.12 12.87 14.86
CA ALA A 120 -4.70 12.55 14.77
C ALA A 120 -4.30 12.12 13.34
N LEU A 121 -5.12 11.29 12.68
CA LEU A 121 -4.90 10.89 11.28
C LEU A 121 -5.06 12.05 10.32
N ASP A 122 -6.05 12.92 10.53
CA ASP A 122 -6.24 14.13 9.74
C ASP A 122 -4.98 15.01 9.77
N ILE A 123 -4.40 15.26 10.95
CA ILE A 123 -3.14 16.00 11.06
C ILE A 123 -2.01 15.30 10.31
N LEU A 124 -1.89 13.97 10.42
CA LEU A 124 -0.83 13.22 9.76
C LEU A 124 -0.93 13.25 8.23
N TYR A 125 -2.13 13.19 7.67
CA TYR A 125 -2.35 13.17 6.23
C TYR A 125 -2.39 14.56 5.59
N ASN A 126 -2.95 15.56 6.30
CA ASN A 126 -3.28 16.86 5.72
C ASN A 126 -2.37 18.00 6.20
N THR A 127 -1.50 17.77 7.18
CA THR A 127 -0.51 18.78 7.61
C THR A 127 0.89 18.40 7.09
N PRO A 128 1.60 19.30 6.37
CA PRO A 128 3.00 19.07 6.00
C PRO A 128 3.87 18.99 7.26
N GLU A 129 5.06 18.40 7.16
CA GLU A 129 5.94 18.29 8.33
C GLU A 129 6.27 19.68 8.90
N TRP A 130 6.55 20.64 8.03
CA TRP A 130 6.77 22.04 8.36
C TRP A 130 5.80 22.93 7.58
N VAL A 131 5.20 23.90 8.26
CA VAL A 131 4.40 24.97 7.66
C VAL A 131 5.26 26.23 7.67
N ILE A 132 5.62 26.70 6.48
CA ILE A 132 6.48 27.86 6.28
C ILE A 132 5.62 29.02 5.76
N ARG A 133 5.78 30.19 6.38
CA ARG A 133 5.23 31.47 5.89
C ARG A 133 6.32 32.52 5.98
N ASP A 134 6.50 33.30 4.92
CA ASP A 134 7.50 34.37 4.85
C ASP A 134 8.93 33.93 5.22
N GLY A 135 9.30 32.72 4.79
CA GLY A 135 10.61 32.12 5.08
C GLY A 135 10.80 31.60 6.51
N ALA A 136 9.81 31.75 7.39
CA ALA A 136 9.86 31.30 8.77
C ALA A 136 8.96 30.07 9.01
N ILE A 137 9.41 29.16 9.88
CA ILE A 137 8.62 28.02 10.33
C ILE A 137 7.58 28.50 11.34
N VAL A 138 6.33 28.62 10.90
CA VAL A 138 5.22 29.10 11.75
C VAL A 138 4.48 27.98 12.47
N ASP A 139 4.45 26.78 11.89
CA ASP A 139 3.75 25.62 12.46
C ASP A 139 4.37 24.30 11.96
N SER A 140 3.98 23.17 12.54
CA SER A 140 4.46 21.86 12.11
C SER A 140 3.46 20.76 12.44
N ARG A 141 3.50 19.67 11.67
CA ARG A 141 2.71 18.45 11.97
C ARG A 141 2.91 18.01 13.42
N LYS A 142 4.16 18.01 13.87
CA LYS A 142 4.52 17.69 15.26
C LYS A 142 3.84 18.65 16.26
N LYS A 143 3.94 19.96 16.05
CA LYS A 143 3.32 20.96 16.94
C LYS A 143 1.80 20.79 17.02
N ARG A 144 1.14 20.50 15.90
CA ARG A 144 -0.31 20.22 15.88
C ARG A 144 -0.68 18.99 16.69
N LEU A 145 0.04 17.88 16.50
CA LEU A 145 -0.15 16.67 17.31
C LEU A 145 0.10 16.90 18.81
N GLN A 146 1.10 17.72 19.15
CA GLN A 146 1.43 18.07 20.54
C GLN A 146 0.36 18.94 21.21
N ARG A 147 -0.34 19.79 20.45
CA ARG A 147 -1.40 20.67 20.97
C ARG A 147 -2.76 19.99 21.01
N LEU A 148 -2.97 18.96 20.18
CA LEU A 148 -4.25 18.28 20.03
C LEU A 148 -4.78 17.78 21.39
N TYR A 149 -5.97 18.25 21.77
CA TYR A 149 -6.63 18.01 23.05
C TYR A 149 -5.73 18.23 24.29
N GLY A 150 -4.99 19.34 24.31
CA GLY A 150 -4.10 19.67 25.44
C GLY A 150 -2.93 18.69 25.60
N GLY A 151 -2.51 18.08 24.49
CA GLY A 151 -1.41 17.11 24.42
C GLY A 151 -1.77 15.71 24.91
N ARG A 152 -3.03 15.41 25.23
CA ARG A 152 -3.45 14.05 25.61
C ARG A 152 -3.15 13.04 24.50
N VAL A 153 -3.39 13.42 23.24
CA VAL A 153 -3.12 12.57 22.08
C VAL A 153 -1.62 12.28 21.96
N TRP A 154 -0.77 13.30 22.09
CA TRP A 154 0.68 13.12 22.05
C TRP A 154 1.19 12.18 23.13
N ARG A 155 0.79 12.38 24.39
CA ARG A 155 1.19 11.51 25.51
C ARG A 155 0.74 10.06 25.31
N TYR A 156 -0.44 9.86 24.71
CA TYR A 156 -0.92 8.52 24.35
C TYR A 156 -0.01 7.86 23.30
N MET A 157 0.29 8.56 22.20
CA MET A 157 1.17 8.05 21.15
C MET A 157 2.60 7.80 21.67
N GLU A 158 3.09 8.66 22.56
CA GLU A 158 4.39 8.51 23.23
C GLU A 158 4.48 7.24 24.06
N LYS A 159 3.41 6.91 24.78
CA LYS A 159 3.36 5.70 25.60
C LYS A 159 3.22 4.42 24.77
N PHE A 160 2.35 4.43 23.75
CA PHE A 160 1.90 3.18 23.11
C PHE A 160 2.44 2.94 21.69
N PHE A 161 2.84 3.99 20.95
CA PHE A 161 3.24 3.86 19.55
C PHE A 161 4.71 4.20 19.32
N PHE A 162 5.22 5.26 19.93
CA PHE A 162 6.60 5.70 19.71
C PHE A 162 7.65 4.62 20.02
N PRO A 163 7.52 3.77 21.06
CA PRO A 163 8.45 2.65 21.29
C PRO A 163 8.57 1.69 20.11
N GLU A 164 7.48 1.52 19.35
CA GLU A 164 7.47 0.65 18.18
C GLU A 164 8.08 1.30 16.94
N LEU A 165 8.13 2.63 16.86
CA LEU A 165 8.70 3.36 15.74
C LEU A 165 10.23 3.43 15.79
N ARG A 166 10.81 3.31 16.99
CA ARG A 166 12.26 3.27 17.25
C ARG A 166 12.83 1.91 16.84
N ARG A 167 12.82 1.60 15.54
CA ARG A 167 13.19 0.29 15.03
C ARG A 167 13.93 0.34 13.69
N THR A 168 14.64 -0.75 13.41
CA THR A 168 15.14 -1.10 12.09
C THR A 168 14.46 -2.38 11.62
N LYS A 169 13.84 -2.34 10.44
CA LYS A 169 13.30 -3.52 9.76
C LYS A 169 14.33 -4.01 8.75
N ILE A 170 14.65 -5.30 8.80
CA ILE A 170 15.53 -5.96 7.84
C ILE A 170 14.67 -6.89 7.00
N LEU A 171 14.83 -6.85 5.69
CA LEU A 171 14.16 -7.74 4.74
C LEU A 171 15.20 -8.41 3.85
N PHE A 172 15.18 -9.74 3.79
CA PHE A 172 16.03 -10.52 2.91
C PHE A 172 15.25 -10.92 1.66
N VAL A 173 15.83 -10.68 0.49
CA VAL A 173 15.25 -10.97 -0.81
C VAL A 173 16.12 -12.04 -1.48
N TYR A 174 15.55 -13.23 -1.61
CA TYR A 174 16.17 -14.38 -2.24
C TYR A 174 15.72 -14.53 -3.69
N GLU A 175 16.59 -15.10 -4.53
CA GLU A 175 16.25 -15.44 -5.91
C GLU A 175 16.67 -16.88 -6.24
N PRO A 176 15.90 -17.60 -7.08
CA PRO A 176 16.26 -18.96 -7.47
C PRO A 176 17.58 -19.00 -8.24
N CYS A 177 18.46 -19.92 -7.85
CA CYS A 177 19.59 -20.36 -8.65
C CYS A 177 19.03 -21.03 -9.91
N SER A 178 19.47 -20.58 -11.07
CA SER A 178 18.99 -21.13 -12.34
C SER A 178 19.82 -22.34 -12.73
N VAL A 179 19.52 -23.53 -12.19
CA VAL A 179 20.03 -24.81 -12.74
C VAL A 179 18.98 -25.92 -12.59
N GLY A 180 18.58 -26.49 -13.73
CA GLY A 180 18.12 -27.88 -13.92
C GLY A 180 17.02 -28.48 -13.03
N ILE A 181 15.79 -28.59 -13.58
CA ILE A 181 14.75 -29.60 -13.26
C ILE A 181 14.55 -29.90 -11.76
N LEU A 182 13.67 -29.13 -11.11
CA LEU A 182 13.19 -29.42 -9.75
C LEU A 182 12.35 -30.70 -9.72
N LYS A 183 12.86 -31.73 -9.01
CA LYS A 183 12.02 -32.82 -8.47
C LYS A 183 11.04 -32.23 -7.43
N PRO A 184 9.76 -32.62 -7.42
CA PRO A 184 8.82 -32.19 -6.40
C PRO A 184 9.05 -33.00 -5.11
N GLY A 185 9.47 -32.35 -4.03
CA GLY A 185 9.46 -32.99 -2.72
C GLY A 185 10.39 -32.36 -1.68
N MET A 186 9.97 -31.24 -1.09
CA MET A 186 10.07 -31.00 0.36
C MET A 186 9.48 -29.62 0.67
N ALA A 187 8.28 -29.62 1.25
CA ALA A 187 7.76 -28.46 1.96
C ALA A 187 8.30 -28.53 3.39
N ILE A 188 9.31 -27.72 3.71
CA ILE A 188 9.76 -27.55 5.10
C ILE A 188 8.77 -26.59 5.79
N PRO A 189 8.13 -27.00 6.90
CA PRO A 189 7.19 -26.15 7.62
C PRO A 189 7.96 -25.07 8.40
N ILE A 190 7.90 -23.82 7.93
CA ILE A 190 8.36 -22.67 8.72
C ILE A 190 7.31 -22.42 9.81
N TYR A 191 7.64 -22.76 11.05
CA TYR A 191 6.78 -22.55 12.22
C TYR A 191 6.43 -21.07 12.39
N ARG A 192 5.12 -20.81 12.49
CA ARG A 192 4.49 -19.53 12.80
C ARG A 192 4.64 -19.17 14.30
N SER A 193 5.80 -19.40 14.91
CA SER A 193 5.99 -19.18 16.36
C SER A 193 6.74 -17.89 16.73
N LEU A 194 7.19 -17.09 15.76
CA LEU A 194 7.85 -15.78 16.07
C LEU A 194 6.88 -14.64 16.42
N PHE A 195 5.59 -14.97 16.62
CA PHE A 195 4.55 -14.03 17.01
C PHE A 195 3.75 -14.59 18.19
N ASN A 196 4.36 -14.69 19.36
CA ASN A 196 3.70 -14.52 20.66
C ASN A 196 4.73 -14.73 21.76
N ASP A 197 5.23 -13.65 22.33
CA ASP A 197 5.75 -13.65 23.70
C ASP A 197 5.19 -12.41 24.38
N SER A 198 4.02 -12.59 25.01
CA SER A 198 3.60 -11.76 26.14
C SER A 198 3.86 -12.60 27.38
N THR A 199 4.79 -12.10 28.18
CA THR A 199 5.25 -12.59 29.48
C THR A 199 4.13 -13.09 30.39
N GLY A 200 4.29 -14.29 30.95
CA GLY A 200 3.49 -14.78 32.06
C GLY A 200 4.03 -14.34 33.43
N SER A 201 3.15 -14.36 34.42
CA SER A 201 3.45 -14.94 35.72
C SER A 201 2.16 -15.29 36.50
N ILE A 202 2.28 -16.36 37.30
CA ILE A 202 1.47 -16.77 38.46
C ILE A 202 0.36 -17.86 38.23
N SER A 203 0.82 -19.10 38.46
CA SER A 203 0.27 -20.21 39.28
C SER A 203 -1.06 -20.92 38.99
N THR A 204 -0.98 -22.23 39.28
CA THR A 204 -2.01 -23.28 39.48
C THR A 204 -2.73 -23.83 38.23
N PRO A 205 -2.54 -25.12 37.89
CA PRO A 205 -3.30 -25.75 36.82
C PRO A 205 -4.70 -26.10 37.34
N LEU A 206 -5.71 -25.33 36.95
CA LEU A 206 -7.10 -25.77 37.05
C LEU A 206 -7.48 -26.45 35.74
N SER A 207 -7.77 -27.75 35.79
CA SER A 207 -8.19 -28.57 34.67
C SER A 207 -9.58 -28.12 34.20
N ILE A 208 -9.63 -27.41 33.06
CA ILE A 208 -10.88 -27.15 32.33
C ILE A 208 -10.87 -28.07 31.10
N PRO A 209 -11.95 -28.83 30.84
CA PRO A 209 -12.02 -29.69 29.67
C PRO A 209 -11.89 -28.87 28.38
N LEU A 210 -10.88 -29.19 27.57
CA LEU A 210 -10.65 -28.57 26.27
C LEU A 210 -11.82 -28.87 25.33
N GLN A 211 -12.67 -27.88 25.10
CA GLN A 211 -13.38 -27.81 23.82
C GLN A 211 -12.38 -27.45 22.72
N PRO A 212 -12.52 -27.98 21.48
CA PRO A 212 -11.63 -27.65 20.39
C PRO A 212 -11.70 -26.15 20.11
N VAL A 213 -10.68 -25.42 20.53
CA VAL A 213 -10.48 -24.02 20.13
C VAL A 213 -10.18 -24.06 18.64
N GLU A 214 -11.10 -23.55 17.81
CA GLU A 214 -10.77 -23.30 16.40
C GLU A 214 -9.51 -22.43 16.35
N PRO A 215 -8.50 -22.81 15.55
CA PRO A 215 -7.28 -22.06 15.48
C PRO A 215 -7.61 -20.63 15.04
N ILE A 216 -7.24 -19.64 15.86
CA ILE A 216 -7.23 -18.23 15.49
C ILE A 216 -6.09 -18.05 14.46
N GLY A 217 -6.34 -18.54 13.25
CA GLY A 217 -5.47 -18.43 12.10
C GLY A 217 -5.47 -16.99 11.64
N GLY A 218 -4.31 -16.33 11.73
CA GLY A 218 -4.09 -14.99 11.15
C GLY A 218 -4.72 -14.90 9.76
N ARG A 219 -5.68 -13.96 9.62
CA ARG A 219 -6.50 -13.79 8.42
C ARG A 219 -5.60 -13.68 7.18
N SER A 220 -5.81 -14.55 6.20
CA SER A 220 -5.18 -14.43 4.89
C SER A 220 -5.58 -13.08 4.28
N ILE A 221 -4.60 -12.21 4.02
CA ILE A 221 -4.82 -10.95 3.31
C ILE A 221 -4.91 -11.29 1.81
N TYR A 222 -6.03 -10.94 1.17
CA TYR A 222 -6.22 -11.10 -0.26
C TYR A 222 -6.22 -9.74 -0.94
N ILE A 223 -5.31 -9.56 -1.89
CA ILE A 223 -5.13 -8.33 -2.65
C ILE A 223 -5.28 -8.67 -4.14
N GLY A 224 -6.06 -7.86 -4.87
CA GLY A 224 -6.12 -7.90 -6.33
C GLY A 224 -5.45 -6.65 -6.90
N LEU A 225 -4.35 -6.82 -7.63
CA LEU A 225 -3.77 -5.74 -8.43
C LEU A 225 -4.45 -5.72 -9.80
N LYS A 226 -4.91 -4.56 -10.25
CA LYS A 226 -5.78 -4.43 -11.44
C LYS A 226 -5.16 -3.50 -12.47
N THR A 227 -5.41 -3.81 -13.74
CA THR A 227 -5.24 -2.87 -14.85
C THR A 227 -6.40 -3.01 -15.81
N ASN A 228 -7.07 -1.91 -16.12
CA ASN A 228 -8.20 -1.83 -17.03
C ASN A 228 -7.70 -1.84 -18.48
N LEU A 229 -8.02 -2.91 -19.20
CA LEU A 229 -7.62 -3.13 -20.58
C LEU A 229 -8.30 -2.12 -21.53
N LEU A 230 -9.50 -1.63 -21.22
CA LEU A 230 -10.17 -0.60 -22.03
C LEU A 230 -9.37 0.70 -22.03
N TYR A 231 -8.81 1.08 -20.88
CA TYR A 231 -7.91 2.21 -20.77
C TYR A 231 -6.58 1.95 -21.48
N CYS A 232 -6.04 0.73 -21.43
CA CYS A 232 -4.85 0.39 -22.22
C CYS A 232 -5.08 0.56 -23.74
N VAL A 233 -6.24 0.14 -24.26
CA VAL A 233 -6.63 0.35 -25.67
C VAL A 233 -6.72 1.84 -26.00
N ALA A 234 -7.22 2.64 -25.06
CA ALA A 234 -7.28 4.09 -25.18
C ALA A 234 -5.93 4.80 -24.91
N LEU A 235 -4.82 4.06 -24.78
CA LEU A 235 -3.49 4.57 -24.45
C LEU A 235 -3.46 5.37 -23.13
N VAL A 236 -4.23 4.92 -22.15
CA VAL A 236 -4.27 5.46 -20.79
C VAL A 236 -3.71 4.43 -19.81
N PRO A 237 -2.40 4.52 -19.48
CA PRO A 237 -1.82 3.75 -18.39
C PRO A 237 -2.62 3.91 -17.10
N ASN A 238 -2.90 2.78 -16.47
CA ASN A 238 -3.68 2.75 -15.24
C ASN A 238 -3.27 1.57 -14.36
N LEU A 239 -3.39 1.77 -13.05
CA LEU A 239 -3.10 0.77 -12.04
C LEU A 239 -4.09 0.90 -10.89
N GLY A 240 -4.66 -0.22 -10.47
CA GLY A 240 -5.56 -0.29 -9.33
C GLY A 240 -5.20 -1.39 -8.37
N MET A 241 -5.78 -1.30 -7.18
CA MET A 241 -5.60 -2.27 -6.11
C MET A 241 -6.91 -2.44 -5.35
N GLU A 242 -7.27 -3.69 -5.07
CA GLU A 242 -8.45 -4.08 -4.31
C GLU A 242 -8.05 -4.96 -3.13
N PHE A 243 -8.55 -4.65 -1.94
CA PHE A 243 -8.34 -5.38 -0.71
C PHE A 243 -9.61 -6.09 -0.29
N TYR A 244 -9.51 -7.39 0.00
CA TYR A 244 -10.61 -8.13 0.60
C TYR A 244 -10.67 -7.88 2.11
N LEU A 245 -11.84 -7.45 2.59
CA LEU A 245 -12.10 -7.07 3.98
C LEU A 245 -12.78 -8.19 4.79
N GLY A 246 -13.13 -9.29 4.14
CA GLY A 246 -13.82 -10.42 4.76
C GLY A 246 -15.33 -10.42 4.51
N LYS A 247 -15.95 -11.59 4.70
CA LYS A 247 -17.40 -11.81 4.50
C LYS A 247 -17.91 -11.32 3.13
N GLY A 248 -17.12 -11.42 2.06
CA GLY A 248 -17.50 -10.94 0.72
C GLY A 248 -17.27 -9.45 0.46
N TRP A 249 -16.83 -8.66 1.45
CA TRP A 249 -16.58 -7.22 1.26
C TRP A 249 -15.17 -6.97 0.70
N SER A 250 -15.05 -5.96 -0.17
CA SER A 250 -13.78 -5.43 -0.64
C SER A 250 -13.81 -3.92 -0.81
N ALA A 251 -12.63 -3.31 -0.74
CA ALA A 251 -12.43 -1.89 -0.99
C ALA A 251 -11.18 -1.71 -1.85
N GLY A 252 -11.18 -0.73 -2.73
CA GLY A 252 -10.03 -0.50 -3.59
C GLY A 252 -10.05 0.87 -4.23
N GLY A 253 -9.02 1.10 -5.03
CA GLY A 253 -8.93 2.29 -5.85
C GLY A 253 -8.08 2.06 -7.08
N SER A 254 -8.29 2.91 -8.08
CA SER A 254 -7.51 2.92 -9.32
C SER A 254 -6.97 4.33 -9.58
N TRP A 255 -5.85 4.39 -10.28
CA TRP A 255 -5.26 5.63 -10.75
C TRP A 255 -4.94 5.50 -12.23
N MET A 256 -5.17 6.58 -12.97
CA MET A 256 -4.97 6.65 -14.41
C MET A 256 -4.26 7.95 -14.78
N TYR A 257 -3.35 7.87 -15.74
CA TYR A 257 -2.60 9.02 -16.22
C TYR A 257 -2.13 8.82 -17.66
N ALA A 258 -2.43 9.80 -18.51
CA ALA A 258 -1.92 9.92 -19.85
C ALA A 258 -1.67 11.39 -20.19
N TRP A 259 -0.56 11.65 -20.89
CA TRP A 259 -0.27 12.95 -21.47
C TRP A 259 0.45 12.74 -22.81
N TRP A 260 -0.32 12.78 -23.89
CA TRP A 260 0.17 12.74 -25.26
C TRP A 260 -0.12 14.07 -25.93
N LYS A 261 0.87 14.62 -26.65
CA LYS A 261 0.70 15.86 -27.41
C LYS A 261 1.39 15.78 -28.77
N ASN A 262 0.76 16.36 -29.77
CA ASN A 262 1.35 16.62 -31.08
C ASN A 262 0.90 18.00 -31.56
N ASP A 263 1.76 18.97 -31.32
CA ASP A 263 1.48 20.40 -31.52
C ASP A 263 1.33 20.76 -33.02
N GLN A 264 1.88 19.96 -33.95
CA GLN A 264 1.73 20.20 -35.40
C GLN A 264 0.39 19.74 -35.97
N ARG A 265 -0.29 18.79 -35.30
CA ARG A 265 -1.58 18.23 -35.74
C ARG A 265 -2.74 18.60 -34.83
N HIS A 266 -2.52 19.50 -33.85
CA HIS A 266 -3.52 19.88 -32.87
C HIS A 266 -4.16 18.66 -32.18
N HIS A 267 -3.33 17.68 -31.83
CA HIS A 267 -3.75 16.49 -31.12
C HIS A 267 -3.22 16.56 -29.69
N TYR A 268 -4.14 16.63 -28.74
CA TYR A 268 -3.84 16.65 -27.32
C TYR A 268 -4.70 15.60 -26.64
N TRP A 269 -4.07 14.67 -25.92
CA TRP A 269 -4.73 13.62 -25.17
C TRP A 269 -4.15 13.61 -23.77
N ARG A 270 -4.81 14.34 -22.87
CA ARG A 270 -4.43 14.38 -21.46
C ARG A 270 -5.60 13.95 -20.60
N ILE A 271 -5.38 12.94 -19.78
CA ILE A 271 -6.32 12.53 -18.75
C ILE A 271 -5.53 12.12 -17.52
N TYR A 272 -5.96 12.57 -16.35
CA TYR A 272 -5.42 12.09 -15.09
C TYR A 272 -6.52 12.10 -14.04
N GLY A 273 -6.50 11.08 -13.19
CA GLY A 273 -7.53 10.94 -12.18
C GLY A 273 -7.40 9.65 -11.41
N GLY A 274 -8.34 9.45 -10.50
CA GLY A 274 -8.41 8.25 -9.71
C GLY A 274 -9.84 7.90 -9.36
N GLU A 275 -10.00 6.67 -8.89
CA GLU A 275 -11.25 6.10 -8.49
C GLU A 275 -11.08 5.43 -7.12
N LEU A 276 -12.11 5.51 -6.30
CA LEU A 276 -12.29 4.70 -5.11
C LEU A 276 -13.58 3.90 -5.25
N PHE A 277 -13.55 2.64 -4.84
CA PHE A 277 -14.71 1.76 -4.91
C PHE A 277 -14.82 0.87 -3.68
N PHE A 278 -16.06 0.51 -3.37
CA PHE A 278 -16.41 -0.39 -2.29
C PHE A 278 -17.42 -1.42 -2.80
N ARG A 279 -17.08 -2.70 -2.72
CA ARG A 279 -17.83 -3.79 -3.38
C ARG A 279 -18.19 -4.90 -2.40
N LYS A 280 -19.29 -5.57 -2.74
CA LYS A 280 -19.77 -6.78 -2.09
C LYS A 280 -19.84 -7.90 -3.12
N TYR A 281 -19.04 -8.94 -2.94
CA TYR A 281 -19.12 -10.18 -3.69
C TYR A 281 -20.21 -11.09 -3.11
N PHE A 282 -20.98 -11.74 -3.99
CA PHE A 282 -22.07 -12.65 -3.63
C PHE A 282 -22.20 -13.83 -4.61
N GLY A 283 -22.92 -14.86 -4.16
CA GLY A 283 -23.14 -16.11 -4.90
C GLY A 283 -22.17 -17.23 -4.53
N SER A 284 -22.45 -18.43 -5.04
CA SER A 284 -21.74 -19.66 -4.67
C SER A 284 -20.22 -19.58 -4.93
N ARG A 285 -19.81 -18.90 -6.00
CA ARG A 285 -18.39 -18.70 -6.34
C ARG A 285 -17.67 -17.75 -5.36
N ALA A 286 -18.37 -16.71 -4.89
CA ALA A 286 -17.82 -15.77 -3.91
C ALA A 286 -17.64 -16.40 -2.52
N ASN A 287 -18.52 -17.35 -2.16
CA ASN A 287 -18.42 -18.12 -0.91
C ASN A 287 -17.24 -19.10 -0.94
N GLN A 288 -16.96 -19.69 -2.10
CA GLN A 288 -15.83 -20.61 -2.29
C GLN A 288 -14.50 -19.85 -2.38
N LYS A 289 -14.52 -18.67 -2.99
CA LYS A 289 -13.30 -17.92 -3.29
C LYS A 289 -13.52 -16.40 -3.17
N PRO A 290 -12.70 -15.69 -2.34
CA PRO A 290 -12.69 -14.23 -2.30
C PRO A 290 -12.53 -13.61 -3.70
N LEU A 291 -12.94 -12.36 -3.90
CA LEU A 291 -12.71 -11.60 -5.15
C LEU A 291 -13.08 -12.31 -6.46
N THR A 292 -14.01 -13.27 -6.42
CA THR A 292 -14.41 -14.12 -7.55
C THR A 292 -15.94 -14.22 -7.60
N GLY A 293 -16.52 -14.21 -8.79
CA GLY A 293 -17.97 -14.24 -8.99
C GLY A 293 -18.59 -12.85 -9.08
N HIS A 294 -19.89 -12.78 -8.80
CA HIS A 294 -20.68 -11.56 -8.93
C HIS A 294 -20.36 -10.58 -7.81
N HIS A 295 -20.32 -9.30 -8.15
CA HIS A 295 -20.17 -8.23 -7.18
C HIS A 295 -21.03 -7.02 -7.54
N LEU A 296 -21.42 -6.29 -6.50
CA LEU A 296 -22.14 -5.03 -6.56
C LEU A 296 -21.43 -4.04 -5.66
N GLY A 297 -21.25 -2.80 -6.11
CA GLY A 297 -20.52 -1.80 -5.37
C GLY A 297 -21.00 -0.38 -5.61
N ILE A 298 -20.40 0.53 -4.85
CA ILE A 298 -20.45 1.97 -5.09
C ILE A 298 -19.06 2.44 -5.46
N TYR A 299 -19.00 3.46 -6.31
CA TYR A 299 -17.74 4.04 -6.72
C TYR A 299 -17.83 5.56 -6.80
N SER A 300 -16.68 6.21 -6.62
CA SER A 300 -16.47 7.62 -6.91
C SER A 300 -15.18 7.80 -7.69
N GLN A 301 -15.23 8.63 -8.72
CA GLN A 301 -14.09 8.94 -9.57
C GLN A 301 -13.89 10.45 -9.60
N GLY A 302 -12.65 10.90 -9.52
CA GLY A 302 -12.25 12.28 -9.78
C GLY A 302 -11.24 12.30 -10.92
N PHE A 303 -11.48 13.11 -11.94
CA PHE A 303 -10.58 13.19 -13.09
C PHE A 303 -10.61 14.55 -13.77
N THR A 304 -9.50 14.87 -14.42
CA THR A 304 -9.37 16.00 -15.33
C THR A 304 -9.05 15.44 -16.71
N TYR A 305 -9.64 16.04 -17.74
CA TYR A 305 -9.36 15.68 -19.11
C TYR A 305 -9.12 16.92 -19.97
N ASP A 306 -8.34 16.74 -21.01
CA ASP A 306 -8.09 17.73 -22.06
C ASP A 306 -7.87 16.97 -23.37
N PHE A 307 -8.86 17.07 -24.25
CA PHE A 307 -8.87 16.36 -25.53
C PHE A 307 -8.99 17.37 -26.66
N GLU A 308 -7.95 17.44 -27.50
CA GLU A 308 -7.91 18.25 -28.72
C GLU A 308 -7.83 17.33 -29.93
N THR A 309 -8.71 17.56 -30.90
CA THR A 309 -8.73 16.83 -32.17
C THR A 309 -8.83 17.82 -33.31
N GLY A 310 -7.67 18.28 -33.80
CA GLY A 310 -7.57 19.13 -34.98
C GLY A 310 -8.12 20.53 -34.73
N SER A 311 -9.42 20.71 -34.96
CA SER A 311 -10.07 22.02 -34.93
C SER A 311 -10.87 22.31 -33.66
N ARG A 312 -10.99 21.35 -32.73
CA ARG A 312 -11.82 21.50 -31.51
C ARG A 312 -11.16 20.83 -30.32
N GLY A 313 -11.20 21.49 -29.17
CA GLY A 313 -10.74 20.96 -27.90
C GLY A 313 -11.79 21.06 -26.79
N TYR A 314 -11.75 20.07 -25.89
CA TYR A 314 -12.59 19.99 -24.70
C TYR A 314 -11.72 19.82 -23.47
N ILE A 315 -11.82 20.76 -22.54
CA ILE A 315 -11.12 20.70 -21.26
C ILE A 315 -12.12 20.60 -20.11
N GLY A 316 -11.80 19.76 -19.12
CA GLY A 316 -12.48 19.70 -17.83
C GLY A 316 -12.07 20.87 -16.93
N GLY A 317 -13.07 21.62 -16.47
CA GLY A 317 -13.00 22.76 -15.57
C GLY A 317 -12.23 23.99 -16.08
N ILE A 318 -11.69 24.80 -15.16
CA ILE A 318 -11.24 26.17 -15.47
C ILE A 318 -9.77 26.19 -15.97
N PRO A 319 -9.49 26.70 -17.18
CA PRO A 319 -8.13 26.89 -17.70
C PRO A 319 -7.31 27.79 -16.79
N GLY A 320 -6.05 27.44 -16.54
CA GLY A 320 -5.17 28.22 -15.63
C GLY A 320 -5.49 28.09 -14.13
N GLY A 321 -6.61 27.47 -13.75
CA GLY A 321 -6.96 27.17 -12.36
C GLY A 321 -6.16 26.02 -11.74
N THR A 322 -6.39 25.79 -10.45
CA THR A 322 -5.81 24.68 -9.69
C THR A 322 -6.36 23.33 -10.15
N LEU A 323 -5.76 22.24 -9.67
CA LEU A 323 -6.20 20.87 -10.00
C LEU A 323 -7.66 20.61 -9.56
N TRP A 324 -8.12 21.30 -8.51
CA TRP A 324 -9.49 21.24 -7.98
C TRP A 324 -10.50 21.98 -8.86
N ASP A 325 -10.10 23.11 -9.44
CA ASP A 325 -10.93 23.90 -10.36
C ASP A 325 -11.15 23.19 -11.71
N LYS A 326 -10.35 22.16 -11.99
CA LYS A 326 -10.39 21.35 -13.21
C LYS A 326 -11.07 19.98 -13.04
N MET A 327 -11.36 19.60 -11.80
CA MET A 327 -11.79 18.25 -11.47
C MET A 327 -13.27 18.03 -11.85
N ASN A 328 -13.50 17.06 -12.72
CA ASN A 328 -14.80 16.43 -12.91
C ASN A 328 -14.91 15.25 -11.95
N TYR A 329 -16.13 14.91 -11.56
CA TYR A 329 -16.38 13.78 -10.69
C TYR A 329 -17.54 12.92 -11.18
N THR A 330 -17.43 11.62 -10.93
CA THR A 330 -18.54 10.67 -11.08
C THR A 330 -18.79 9.97 -9.76
N VAL A 331 -20.06 9.73 -9.43
CA VAL A 331 -20.47 8.91 -8.29
C VAL A 331 -21.60 8.01 -8.76
N GLY A 332 -21.52 6.73 -8.45
CA GLY A 332 -22.49 5.77 -8.95
C GLY A 332 -22.44 4.41 -8.28
N VAL A 333 -23.26 3.53 -8.82
CA VAL A 333 -23.29 2.10 -8.49
C VAL A 333 -22.67 1.31 -9.62
N GLU A 334 -22.02 0.22 -9.28
CA GLU A 334 -21.39 -0.69 -10.23
C GLU A 334 -21.83 -2.13 -9.98
N TYR A 335 -21.99 -2.88 -11.07
CA TYR A 335 -22.20 -4.31 -11.05
C TYR A 335 -21.11 -4.96 -11.89
N GLY A 336 -20.58 -6.08 -11.41
CA GLY A 336 -19.56 -6.80 -12.15
C GLY A 336 -19.46 -8.27 -11.85
N TYR A 337 -18.57 -8.90 -12.60
CA TYR A 337 -18.28 -10.32 -12.52
C TYR A 337 -16.79 -10.60 -12.71
N SER A 338 -16.18 -11.23 -11.71
CA SER A 338 -14.77 -11.62 -11.70
C SER A 338 -14.63 -13.09 -12.06
N LEU A 339 -14.04 -13.36 -13.24
CA LEU A 339 -13.83 -14.68 -13.82
C LEU A 339 -12.37 -15.12 -13.69
N SER A 340 -12.16 -16.28 -13.09
CA SER A 340 -10.84 -16.94 -13.04
C SER A 340 -10.38 -17.44 -14.41
N ILE A 341 -9.25 -16.94 -14.90
CA ILE A 341 -8.67 -17.32 -16.22
C ILE A 341 -7.30 -17.98 -16.13
N GLY A 342 -6.56 -17.77 -15.05
CA GLY A 342 -5.25 -18.39 -14.87
C GLY A 342 -4.95 -18.63 -13.39
N ARG A 343 -3.85 -19.31 -13.07
CA ARG A 343 -3.53 -19.74 -11.69
C ARG A 343 -3.59 -18.59 -10.66
N ARG A 344 -3.30 -17.35 -11.03
CA ARG A 344 -3.44 -16.15 -10.19
C ARG A 344 -4.08 -14.97 -10.93
N LEU A 345 -4.75 -15.23 -12.04
CA LEU A 345 -5.30 -14.20 -12.91
C LEU A 345 -6.81 -14.36 -12.97
N ASN A 346 -7.50 -13.25 -12.75
CA ASN A 346 -8.91 -13.09 -13.02
C ASN A 346 -9.11 -12.00 -14.07
N LEU A 347 -10.20 -12.11 -14.83
CA LEU A 347 -10.72 -11.05 -15.66
C LEU A 347 -11.98 -10.51 -14.97
N ASP A 348 -11.97 -9.23 -14.64
CA ASP A 348 -13.06 -8.54 -13.94
C ASP A 348 -13.81 -7.64 -14.92
N PHE A 349 -15.10 -7.93 -15.13
CA PHE A 349 -15.99 -7.16 -15.98
C PHE A 349 -16.87 -6.29 -15.11
N VAL A 350 -16.89 -4.98 -15.34
CA VAL A 350 -17.70 -4.05 -14.56
C VAL A 350 -18.43 -3.08 -15.47
N ILE A 351 -19.71 -2.87 -15.17
CA ILE A 351 -20.51 -1.77 -15.71
C ILE A 351 -21.05 -0.94 -14.55
N GLY A 352 -21.08 0.38 -14.71
CA GLY A 352 -21.56 1.29 -13.69
C GLY A 352 -22.37 2.42 -14.28
N ALA A 353 -23.37 2.83 -13.51
CA ALA A 353 -24.25 3.95 -13.81
C ALA A 353 -24.31 4.89 -12.61
N GLY A 354 -24.40 6.18 -12.89
CA GLY A 354 -24.30 7.20 -11.87
C GLY A 354 -24.43 8.59 -12.43
N TYR A 355 -24.04 9.54 -11.59
CA TYR A 355 -24.05 10.95 -11.90
C TYR A 355 -22.64 11.43 -12.24
N TRP A 356 -22.50 12.12 -13.36
CA TRP A 356 -21.30 12.84 -13.76
C TRP A 356 -21.56 14.35 -13.62
N GLY A 357 -20.85 14.96 -12.68
CA GLY A 357 -20.83 16.40 -12.45
C GLY A 357 -19.46 17.01 -12.76
N GLY A 358 -19.47 18.24 -13.26
CA GLY A 358 -18.26 19.02 -13.46
C GLY A 358 -18.47 20.16 -14.43
N GLU A 359 -17.50 21.06 -14.53
CA GLU A 359 -17.50 22.12 -15.53
C GLU A 359 -16.66 21.67 -16.73
N PHE A 360 -17.00 22.14 -17.93
CA PHE A 360 -16.20 21.90 -19.12
C PHE A 360 -16.19 23.14 -20.00
N GLN A 361 -15.10 23.34 -20.72
CA GLN A 361 -14.97 24.43 -21.69
C GLN A 361 -14.66 23.90 -23.08
N LYS A 362 -15.26 24.52 -24.09
CA LYS A 362 -14.96 24.26 -25.51
C LYS A 362 -14.03 25.34 -26.05
N TYR A 363 -12.95 24.93 -26.70
CA TYR A 363 -12.01 25.85 -27.33
C TYR A 363 -11.74 25.48 -28.79
N TYR A 364 -11.35 26.48 -29.57
CA TYR A 364 -10.85 26.33 -30.94
C TYR A 364 -9.39 26.78 -30.98
N PRO A 365 -8.45 25.94 -31.45
CA PRO A 365 -7.07 26.37 -31.67
C PRO A 365 -6.99 27.22 -32.95
N GLU A 366 -6.68 28.51 -32.82
CA GLU A 366 -6.45 29.43 -33.95
C GLU A 366 -5.06 30.07 -33.83
N ASN A 367 -4.18 29.84 -34.82
CA ASN A 367 -2.92 30.57 -35.03
C ASN A 367 -2.10 30.88 -33.75
N LYS A 368 -1.87 29.86 -32.92
CA LYS A 368 -1.12 29.86 -31.63
C LYS A 368 -1.89 30.32 -30.39
N TYR A 369 -3.18 30.64 -30.49
CA TYR A 369 -4.03 31.03 -29.36
C TYR A 369 -5.24 30.09 -29.21
N TYR A 370 -5.62 29.81 -27.96
CA TYR A 370 -6.82 29.04 -27.64
C TYR A 370 -7.98 30.01 -27.38
N VAL A 371 -8.98 30.02 -28.28
CA VAL A 371 -10.16 30.88 -28.14
C VAL A 371 -11.27 30.10 -27.44
N TRP A 372 -11.57 30.48 -26.21
CA TRP A 372 -12.66 29.92 -25.40
C TRP A 372 -14.01 30.42 -25.93
N LYS A 373 -14.90 29.51 -26.33
CA LYS A 373 -16.22 29.90 -26.87
C LYS A 373 -17.38 29.64 -25.93
N GLU A 374 -17.29 28.62 -25.08
CA GLU A 374 -18.44 28.18 -24.29
C GLU A 374 -17.97 27.52 -22.98
N THR A 375 -18.53 27.99 -21.86
CA THR A 375 -18.42 27.36 -20.55
C THR A 375 -19.74 26.66 -20.25
N GLY A 376 -19.70 25.35 -20.06
CA GLY A 376 -20.86 24.53 -19.75
C GLY A 376 -20.72 23.79 -18.43
N ARG A 377 -21.85 23.53 -17.77
CA ARG A 377 -21.94 22.60 -16.65
C ARG A 377 -22.43 21.24 -17.13
N ARG A 378 -21.69 20.20 -16.76
CA ARG A 378 -22.05 18.81 -17.04
C ARG A 378 -22.97 18.31 -15.92
N HIS A 379 -24.17 17.92 -16.33
CA HIS A 379 -25.13 17.18 -15.51
C HIS A 379 -25.58 15.97 -16.32
N TRP A 380 -24.94 14.83 -16.10
CA TRP A 380 -25.28 13.60 -16.82
C TRP A 380 -25.62 12.50 -15.83
N PHE A 381 -26.76 11.85 -16.05
CA PHE A 381 -27.17 10.65 -15.33
C PHE A 381 -27.32 9.51 -16.33
N GLY A 382 -26.60 8.42 -16.11
CA GLY A 382 -26.63 7.28 -17.04
C GLY A 382 -25.39 6.40 -16.89
N PRO A 383 -25.02 5.66 -17.95
CA PRO A 383 -23.79 4.88 -17.97
C PRO A 383 -22.59 5.80 -17.80
N THR A 384 -21.78 5.52 -16.79
CA THR A 384 -20.63 6.36 -16.37
C THR A 384 -19.37 5.55 -16.15
N LYS A 385 -19.45 4.21 -16.19
CA LYS A 385 -18.29 3.33 -16.02
C LYS A 385 -18.43 2.05 -16.85
N ALA A 386 -17.33 1.67 -17.50
CA ALA A 386 -17.12 0.35 -18.07
C ALA A 386 -15.67 -0.07 -17.82
N GLU A 387 -15.47 -1.29 -17.35
CA GLU A 387 -14.16 -1.81 -16.97
C GLU A 387 -14.01 -3.25 -17.47
N VAL A 388 -12.90 -3.54 -18.14
CA VAL A 388 -12.45 -4.91 -18.39
C VAL A 388 -11.06 -5.01 -17.80
N SER A 389 -10.96 -5.47 -16.56
CA SER A 389 -9.73 -5.44 -15.80
C SER A 389 -9.05 -6.79 -15.75
N LEU A 390 -7.74 -6.81 -16.04
CA LEU A 390 -6.90 -7.93 -15.70
C LEU A 390 -6.50 -7.80 -14.23
N VAL A 391 -6.90 -8.78 -13.42
CA VAL A 391 -6.70 -8.80 -11.97
C VAL A 391 -5.68 -9.86 -11.61
N TRP A 392 -4.53 -9.43 -11.10
CA TRP A 392 -3.54 -10.31 -10.52
C TRP A 392 -3.76 -10.48 -9.03
N LEU A 393 -4.03 -11.72 -8.64
CA LEU A 393 -4.35 -12.12 -7.29
C LEU A 393 -3.07 -12.35 -6.47
N VAL A 394 -2.88 -11.54 -5.44
CA VAL A 394 -1.71 -11.53 -4.55
C VAL A 394 -2.14 -11.95 -3.15
N GLY A 395 -1.59 -13.07 -2.66
CA GLY A 395 -1.89 -13.63 -1.34
C GLY A 395 -1.34 -15.05 -1.19
N LYS A 396 -1.03 -15.47 0.04
CA LYS A 396 -0.48 -16.81 0.32
C LYS A 396 -1.59 -17.86 0.10
N GLY A 397 -1.34 -18.87 -0.73
CA GLY A 397 -2.31 -19.95 -1.02
C GLY A 397 -3.47 -19.57 -1.95
N TYR A 398 -3.50 -18.35 -2.47
CA TYR A 398 -4.62 -17.86 -3.29
C TYR A 398 -4.38 -18.17 -4.77
N PHE A 399 -4.77 -19.38 -5.18
CA PHE A 399 -4.64 -19.88 -6.54
C PHE A 399 -6.01 -20.25 -7.13
N ASN A 400 -6.19 -20.08 -8.43
CA ASN A 400 -7.29 -20.70 -9.17
C ASN A 400 -6.91 -22.17 -9.42
N GLU A 401 -7.78 -23.09 -9.04
CA GLU A 401 -7.66 -24.49 -9.46
C GLU A 401 -7.86 -24.54 -10.98
N LYS A 402 -7.01 -25.30 -11.68
CA LYS A 402 -7.19 -25.52 -13.11
C LYS A 402 -8.48 -26.32 -13.29
N GLY A 403 -9.50 -25.68 -13.86
CA GLY A 403 -10.68 -26.37 -14.36
C GLY A 403 -10.30 -27.24 -15.55
N GLY A 404 -9.91 -28.49 -15.28
CA GLY A 404 -10.05 -29.58 -16.24
C GLY A 404 -11.49 -30.07 -16.21
N ARG A 405 -12.12 -30.17 -17.38
CA ARG A 405 -13.40 -30.87 -17.57
C ARG A 405 -13.37 -32.23 -16.85
N LYS A 406 -14.41 -32.53 -16.08
CA LYS A 406 -14.98 -33.87 -16.05
C LYS A 406 -16.14 -33.88 -17.04
#